data_AF-A0A966J3D8-F1
#
_entry.id   AF-A0A966J3D8-F1
#
_cell.length_a   1.000
_cell.length_b   1.000
_cell.length_c   1.000
_cell.angle_alpha   90.00
_cell.angle_beta   90.00
_cell.angle_gamma   90.00
#
_symmetry.space_group_name_H-M   'P 1'
#
loop_
_entity.id
_entity.type
_entity.pdbx_description
1 polymer ?
#
loop_
_entity_poly.entity_id
_entity_poly.type
_entity_poly.pdbx_seq_one_letter_code
_entity_poly.pdbx_strand_id
1 'polypeptide(L)' 'NNIEVRGFGTFKIRQRKTRMARNPRTGSPVEVSARPVPVFKPSKELRAMVAGIEEHLLDDDDSDD' A
#
# COMPACT_ATOMS: atom_id res chain seq x y z
N ASN A 1 7.91 14.04 -0.63
CA ASN A 1 7.86 14.20 0.83
C ASN A 1 7.33 12.91 1.41
N ASN A 2 8.22 12.03 1.89
CA ASN A 2 7.89 10.72 2.45
C ASN A 2 8.18 10.74 3.94
N ILE A 3 7.38 10.02 4.73
CA ILE A 3 7.63 9.86 6.18
C ILE A 3 8.09 8.42 6.38
N GLU A 4 9.29 8.24 6.92
CA GLU A 4 9.86 6.94 7.20
C GLU A 4 10.01 6.75 8.71
N VAL A 5 9.53 5.61 9.20
CA VAL A 5 9.65 5.19 10.59
C VAL A 5 10.46 3.90 10.60
N ARG A 6 11.69 3.97 11.10
CA ARG A 6 12.62 2.82 11.14
C ARG A 6 11.98 1.64 11.89
N GLY A 7 12.17 0.44 11.34
CA GLY A 7 11.57 -0.80 11.83
C GLY A 7 10.06 -0.94 11.56
N PHE A 8 9.34 0.12 11.20
CA PHE A 8 7.90 0.07 10.95
C PHE A 8 7.55 0.14 9.45
N GLY A 9 8.04 1.16 8.74
CA GLY A 9 7.80 1.30 7.30
C GLY A 9 7.74 2.76 6.83
N THR A 10 7.26 2.94 5.61
CA THR A 10 7.23 4.25 4.92
C THR A 10 5.82 4.64 4.53
N PHE A 11 5.44 5.87 4.85
CA PHE A 11 4.25 6.52 4.33
C PHE A 11 4.63 7.43 3.15
N LYS A 12 3.94 7.25 2.02
CA LYS A 12 4.10 8.09 0.82
C LYS A 12 2.74 8.45 0.24
N ILE A 13 2.69 9.50 -0.58
CA ILE A 13 1.50 9.85 -1.36
C ILE A 13 1.61 9.21 -2.75
N ARG A 14 0.60 8.44 -3.16
CA ARG A 14 0.45 7.94 -4.53
C ARG A 14 -0.63 8.73 -5.26
N GLN A 15 -0.34 9.16 -6.48
CA GLN A 15 -1.37 9.78 -7.34
C GLN A 15 -2.21 8.67 -7.97
N ARG A 16 -3.49 8.56 -7.58
CA ARG A 16 -4.44 7.62 -8.21
C ARG A 16 -5.11 8.33 -9.37
N LYS A 17 -5.12 7.67 -10.54
CA LYS A 17 -5.83 8.13 -11.74
C LYS A 17 -7.34 7.95 -11.60
N THR A 18 -8.10 8.71 -12.36
CA THR A 18 -9.56 8.53 -12.50
C THR A 18 -9.86 7.11 -12.96
N ARG A 19 -10.88 6.48 -12.39
CA ARG A 19 -11.31 5.12 -12.79
C ARG A 19 -12.80 4.93 -12.57
N MET A 20 -13.39 4.01 -13.32
CA MET A 20 -14.74 3.51 -13.05
C MET A 20 -14.72 2.48 -11.92
N ALA A 21 -15.58 2.68 -10.92
CA ALA A 21 -15.86 1.74 -9.85
C ALA A 21 -17.33 1.30 -9.91
N ARG A 22 -17.74 0.43 -8.99
CA ARG A 22 -19.14 0.01 -8.84
C ARG A 22 -19.64 0.32 -7.44
N ASN A 23 -20.86 0.81 -7.34
CA ASN A 23 -21.54 1.00 -6.06
C ASN A 23 -21.79 -0.39 -5.42
N PRO A 24 -21.25 -0.70 -4.23
CA PRO A 24 -21.42 -2.02 -3.61
C PRO A 24 -22.88 -2.39 -3.31
N ARG A 25 -23.77 -1.41 -3.17
CA ARG A 25 -25.19 -1.62 -2.86
C ARG A 25 -26.04 -1.92 -4.10
N THR A 26 -25.74 -1.29 -5.24
CA THR A 26 -26.60 -1.35 -6.45
C THR A 26 -25.91 -1.96 -7.66
N GLY A 27 -24.58 -2.12 -7.64
CA GLY A 27 -23.79 -2.56 -8.78
C GLY A 27 -23.60 -1.50 -9.88
N SER A 28 -24.27 -0.35 -9.77
CA SER A 28 -24.22 0.72 -10.77
C SER A 28 -22.80 1.28 -10.91
N PRO A 29 -22.36 1.62 -12.13
CA PRO A 29 -21.05 2.22 -12.36
C PRO A 29 -20.99 3.64 -11.78
N VAL A 30 -19.88 3.97 -11.12
CA VAL A 30 -19.62 5.29 -10.53
C VAL A 30 -18.19 5.69 -10.87
N GLU A 31 -18.00 6.92 -11.34
CA GLU A 31 -16.67 7.47 -11.59
C GLU A 31 -15.99 7.88 -10.27
N VAL A 32 -14.72 7.49 -10.11
CA VAL A 32 -13.88 7.93 -8.99
C VAL A 32 -12.80 8.84 -9.55
N SER A 33 -12.84 10.11 -9.17
CA SER A 33 -11.90 11.13 -9.63
C SER A 33 -10.46 10.85 -9.19
N ALA A 34 -9.52 11.36 -9.99
CA ALA A 34 -8.11 11.35 -9.66
C ALA A 34 -7.85 12.13 -8.36
N ARG A 35 -7.06 11.55 -7.46
CA ARG A 35 -6.71 12.17 -6.18
C ARG A 35 -5.42 11.61 -5.59
N PRO A 36 -4.68 12.42 -4.80
CA PRO A 36 -3.60 11.90 -3.97
C PRO A 36 -4.18 10.98 -2.89
N VAL A 37 -3.55 9.83 -2.66
CA VAL A 37 -3.90 8.93 -1.56
C VAL A 37 -2.66 8.58 -0.75
N PRO A 38 -2.74 8.54 0.60
CA PRO A 38 -1.67 8.01 1.41
C PRO A 38 -1.58 6.49 1.22
N VAL A 39 -0.37 5.98 1.14
CA VAL A 39 -0.06 4.56 1.14
C VAL A 39 1.03 4.27 2.16
N PHE A 40 0.95 3.10 2.78
CA PHE A 40 1.94 2.59 3.72
C PHE A 40 2.65 1.38 3.09
N LYS A 41 3.98 1.42 3.04
CA LYS A 41 4.83 0.27 2.70
C LYS A 41 5.44 -0.25 4.00
N PRO A 42 5.06 -1.44 4.50
CA PRO A 42 5.61 -1.99 5.73
C PRO A 42 7.10 -2.34 5.54
N SER A 43 7.88 -2.20 6.62
CA SER A 43 9.27 -2.65 6.64
C SER A 43 9.36 -4.18 6.50
N LYS A 44 10.55 -4.68 6.14
CA LYS A 44 10.83 -6.13 6.14
C LYS A 44 10.71 -6.70 7.56
N GLU A 45 11.24 -5.99 8.56
CA GLU A 45 11.10 -6.30 9.98
C GLU A 45 9.63 -6.44 10.43
N LEU A 46 8.75 -5.47 10.10
CA LEU A 46 7.33 -5.53 10.47
C LEU A 46 6.63 -6.70 9.80
N ARG A 47 6.91 -6.96 8.52
CA ARG A 47 6.37 -8.12 7.81
C ARG A 47 6.79 -9.43 8.49
N ALA A 48 8.06 -9.54 8.89
CA ALA A 48 8.59 -10.73 9.56
C ALA A 48 7.90 -10.96 10.91
N MET A 49 7.77 -9.90 11.72
CA MET A 49 7.09 -9.95 13.02
C MET A 49 5.63 -10.39 12.89
N VAL A 50 4.90 -9.89 11.89
CA VAL A 50 3.49 -10.27 11.67
C VAL A 50 3.35 -11.70 11.15
N ALA A 51 4.26 -12.12 10.25
CA ALA A 51 4.25 -13.47 9.70
C ALA A 51 4.80 -14.55 10.66
N GLY A 52 5.51 -14.14 11.71
CA GLY A 52 6.12 -15.07 12.67
C GLY A 52 7.30 -15.86 12.10
N ILE A 53 8.01 -15.29 11.13
CA ILE A 53 9.17 -15.91 10.49
C ILE A 53 10.40 -15.00 10.63
N GLU A 54 11.58 -15.57 10.45
CA GLU A 54 12.80 -14.76 10.41
C GLU A 54 12.82 -13.87 9.16
N GLU A 55 13.34 -12.65 9.34
CA GLU A 55 13.37 -11.63 8.29
C GLU A 55 14.08 -12.13 7.02
N HIS A 56 15.15 -12.90 7.17
CA HIS A 56 15.93 -13.42 6.05
C HIS A 56 15.18 -14.44 5.18
N LEU A 57 14.06 -14.98 5.67
CA LEU A 57 13.18 -15.91 4.94
C LEU A 57 12.11 -15.18 4.13
N LEU A 58 12.00 -13.85 4.26
CA LEU A 58 11.14 -13.06 3.39
C LEU A 58 11.84 -12.80 2.06
N ASP A 59 11.18 -13.22 0.99
CA ASP A 59 11.60 -12.90 -0.38
C ASP A 59 11.68 -11.38 -0.57
N ASP A 60 12.77 -10.91 -1.17
CA ASP A 60 12.99 -9.49 -1.47
C ASP A 60 12.16 -9.00 -2.68
N ASP A 61 11.18 -9.78 -3.16
CA ASP A 61 10.43 -9.57 -4.41
C ASP A 61 9.48 -8.35 -4.42
N ASP A 62 9.53 -7.49 -3.39
CA ASP A 62 8.75 -6.25 -3.35
C ASP A 62 9.49 -5.07 -4.02
N SER A 63 10.00 -5.29 -5.24
CA SER A 63 10.38 -4.21 -6.17
C SER A 63 9.10 -3.58 -6.74
N ASP A 64 8.46 -2.80 -5.90
CA ASP A 64 7.21 -2.08 -6.17
C ASP A 64 7.53 -0.79 -6.95
N ASP A 65 8.13 -0.94 -8.16
CA ASP A 65 8.04 0.02 -9.27
C ASP A 65 6.76 -0.25 -10.08
#